data_AF-A0A6P6VC82-F1
#
_entry.id   AF-A0A6P6VC82-F1
#
_cell.length_a   1.000
_cell.length_b   1.000
_cell.length_c   1.000
_cell.angle_alpha   90.00
_cell.angle_beta   90.00
_cell.angle_gamma   90.00
#
_symmetry.space_group_name_H-M   'P 1'
#
loop_
_entity.id
_entity.type
_entity.pdbx_description
1 polymer ?
#
loop_
_entity_poly.entity_id
_entity_poly.type
_entity_poly.pdbx_seq_one_letter_code
_entity_poly.pdbx_strand_id
1 'polypeptide(L)'
;MDDIMLSEFVRDFLRERRYILVLDDVWSIDAWEAIKCVLPDCTTASRVVLTTRIADVASASCLGSLDFVYKMEPLSDKESWTLFCNRTFQSNNCPPNLEEVAKKILKKCEGLPLAIVAIGGVLALKDNEKTHEWEMILHGFGGEADGSGKLDRIKRVLLLSYNDLPHYLKSCLLYLSIYPEDYPIDVVSILLKWIALEFVEERERITSTDIAMSYMKELINRSLIQVKSTLNDGRLNKCGLHDFLREILVSKSKEQDFTTVATRYYTRWPEKVRHLAIHNFTDNPQEFSSLKCLRSVVIFGYKDPLTMVRSLGRDRDDSAESSPSRPLPIRYRDETIPKYLTRREIGRVITVTD
;
A
#
# COMPACT_ATOMS: atom_id res chain seq x y z
N MET A 1 24.80 -7.76 -9.92
CA MET A 1 24.71 -7.54 -11.37
C MET A 1 24.92 -6.05 -11.56
N ASP A 2 25.91 -5.66 -12.35
CA ASP A 2 26.18 -4.26 -12.66
C ASP A 2 25.11 -3.70 -13.61
N ASP A 3 24.80 -2.40 -13.54
CA ASP A 3 23.69 -1.77 -14.29
C ASP A 3 23.89 -1.88 -15.81
N ILE A 4 25.15 -1.87 -16.25
CA ILE A 4 25.54 -2.07 -17.65
C ILE A 4 25.14 -3.49 -18.11
N MET A 5 25.47 -4.51 -17.32
CA MET A 5 25.16 -5.91 -17.67
C MET A 5 23.66 -6.18 -17.73
N LEU A 6 22.87 -5.55 -16.86
CA LEU A 6 21.41 -5.68 -16.88
C LEU A 6 20.82 -5.05 -18.14
N SER A 7 21.32 -3.86 -18.52
CA SER A 7 20.87 -3.14 -19.71
C SER A 7 21.15 -3.92 -20.99
N GLU A 8 22.35 -4.51 -21.11
CA GLU A 8 22.70 -5.37 -22.24
C GLU A 8 21.83 -6.62 -22.31
N PHE A 9 21.62 -7.28 -21.16
CA PHE A 9 20.78 -8.46 -21.08
C PHE A 9 19.33 -8.17 -21.52
N VAL A 10 18.72 -7.08 -21.02
CA VAL A 10 17.34 -6.71 -21.39
C VAL A 10 17.26 -6.41 -22.88
N ARG A 11 18.20 -5.63 -23.42
CA ARG A 11 18.24 -5.28 -24.84
C ARG A 11 18.37 -6.52 -25.73
N ASP A 12 19.24 -7.45 -25.39
CA ASP A 12 19.45 -8.69 -26.14
C ASP A 12 18.27 -9.66 -25.99
N PHE A 13 17.65 -9.70 -24.81
CA PHE A 13 16.45 -10.51 -24.57
C PHE A 13 15.26 -10.03 -25.40
N LEU A 14 15.08 -8.71 -25.52
CA LEU A 14 13.99 -8.10 -26.28
C LEU A 14 14.27 -8.05 -27.79
N ARG A 15 15.53 -8.21 -28.21
CA ARG A 15 15.95 -8.22 -29.61
C ARG A 15 15.17 -9.28 -30.39
N GLU A 16 14.68 -8.90 -31.57
CA GLU A 16 13.89 -9.75 -32.49
C GLU A 16 12.57 -10.31 -31.92
N ARG A 17 12.16 -9.92 -30.70
CA ARG A 17 10.88 -10.31 -30.12
C ARG A 17 9.84 -9.22 -30.33
N ARG A 18 8.58 -9.65 -30.44
CA ARG A 18 7.43 -8.76 -30.33
C ARG A 18 6.94 -8.75 -28.89
N TYR A 19 6.84 -7.57 -28.29
CA TYR A 19 6.42 -7.42 -26.90
C TYR A 19 5.45 -6.25 -26.71
N ILE A 20 4.70 -6.32 -25.61
CA ILE A 20 3.98 -5.18 -25.03
C ILE A 20 4.56 -4.99 -23.63
N LEU A 21 5.15 -3.83 -23.38
CA LEU A 21 5.69 -3.46 -22.08
C LEU A 21 4.75 -2.44 -21.43
N VAL A 22 4.25 -2.74 -20.23
CA VAL A 22 3.43 -1.81 -19.46
C VAL A 22 4.28 -1.25 -18.32
N LEU A 23 4.52 0.05 -18.35
CA LEU A 23 5.22 0.80 -17.33
C LEU A 23 4.19 1.57 -16.52
N ASP A 24 3.87 1.05 -15.34
CA ASP A 24 2.85 1.64 -14.48
C ASP A 24 3.48 2.71 -13.56
N ASP A 25 2.81 3.85 -13.45
CA ASP A 25 3.11 4.98 -12.56
C ASP A 25 4.55 5.52 -12.65
N VAL A 26 4.93 6.07 -13.81
CA VAL A 26 6.27 6.65 -14.02
C VAL A 26 6.36 8.08 -13.47
N TRP A 27 7.35 8.34 -12.61
CA TRP A 27 7.47 9.58 -11.80
C TRP A 27 8.42 10.65 -12.37
N SER A 28 9.31 10.31 -13.31
CA SER A 28 10.26 11.29 -13.85
C SER A 28 10.63 11.01 -15.30
N ILE A 29 11.04 12.07 -16.00
CA ILE A 29 11.56 11.99 -17.36
C ILE A 29 12.84 11.16 -17.38
N ASP A 30 13.73 11.35 -16.39
CA ASP A 30 14.99 10.59 -16.28
C ASP A 30 14.74 9.08 -16.17
N ALA A 31 13.72 8.67 -15.41
CA ALA A 31 13.35 7.26 -15.28
C ALA A 31 12.87 6.69 -16.62
N TRP A 32 12.07 7.45 -17.37
CA TRP A 32 11.64 7.07 -18.70
C TRP A 32 12.82 6.98 -19.68
N GLU A 33 13.68 7.98 -19.74
CA GLU A 33 14.85 7.99 -20.65
C GLU A 33 15.80 6.82 -20.35
N ALA A 34 16.04 6.49 -19.06
CA ALA A 34 16.84 5.34 -18.68
C ALA A 34 16.26 4.01 -19.21
N ILE A 35 14.93 3.84 -19.17
CA ILE A 35 14.26 2.65 -19.72
C ILE A 35 14.29 2.66 -21.25
N LYS A 36 14.03 3.82 -21.86
CA LYS A 36 14.02 3.98 -23.32
C LYS A 36 15.37 3.59 -23.94
N CYS A 37 16.49 3.94 -23.29
CA CYS A 37 17.83 3.57 -23.76
C CYS A 37 18.09 2.06 -23.86
N VAL A 38 17.32 1.22 -23.15
CA VAL A 38 17.48 -0.25 -23.21
C VAL A 38 16.50 -0.92 -24.17
N LEU A 39 15.48 -0.20 -24.64
CA LEU A 39 14.49 -0.75 -25.55
C LEU A 39 15.05 -0.78 -26.98
N PRO A 40 14.99 -1.94 -27.67
CA PRO A 40 15.49 -2.03 -29.03
C PRO A 40 14.57 -1.29 -30.01
N ASP A 41 15.14 -0.43 -30.85
CA ASP A 41 14.48 0.16 -32.02
C ASP A 41 14.33 -0.90 -33.13
N CYS A 42 13.42 -1.84 -32.95
CA CYS A 42 13.13 -2.91 -33.91
C CYS A 42 11.74 -2.74 -34.53
N THR A 43 11.62 -3.11 -35.81
CA THR A 43 10.40 -3.06 -36.62
C THR A 43 9.35 -4.11 -36.24
N THR A 44 9.50 -4.80 -35.10
CA THR A 44 8.71 -5.99 -34.71
C THR A 44 7.29 -5.68 -34.21
N ALA A 45 6.76 -4.47 -34.45
CA ALA A 45 5.45 -4.02 -33.97
C ALA A 45 5.28 -4.10 -32.43
N SER A 46 6.40 -3.99 -31.70
CA SER A 46 6.40 -3.88 -30.24
C SER A 46 5.77 -2.58 -29.77
N ARG A 47 5.19 -2.59 -28.57
CA ARG A 47 4.53 -1.42 -27.97
C ARG A 47 4.93 -1.21 -26.53
N VAL A 48 5.02 0.05 -26.13
CA VAL A 48 5.14 0.45 -24.73
C VAL A 48 3.88 1.19 -24.36
N VAL A 49 3.29 0.82 -23.23
CA VAL A 49 2.17 1.53 -22.60
C VAL A 49 2.71 2.10 -21.30
N LEU A 50 2.73 3.42 -21.18
CA LEU A 50 3.19 4.13 -20.00
C LEU A 50 1.99 4.80 -19.34
N THR A 51 1.85 4.63 -18.03
CA THR A 51 0.90 5.42 -17.23
C THR A 51 1.70 6.40 -16.35
N THR A 52 1.23 7.63 -16.25
CA THR A 52 1.85 8.65 -15.40
C THR A 52 0.82 9.69 -14.98
N ARG A 53 1.05 10.30 -13.82
CA ARG A 53 0.27 11.43 -13.29
C ARG A 53 0.83 12.78 -13.76
N ILE A 54 2.01 12.78 -14.39
CA ILE A 54 2.77 14.00 -14.72
C ILE A 54 2.69 14.24 -16.22
N ALA A 55 2.03 15.34 -16.61
CA ALA A 55 1.82 15.70 -18.02
C ALA A 55 3.15 15.87 -18.79
N ASP A 56 4.19 16.38 -18.13
CA ASP A 56 5.51 16.57 -18.73
C ASP A 56 6.18 15.22 -19.04
N VAL A 57 6.02 14.21 -18.18
CA VAL A 57 6.52 12.84 -18.42
C VAL A 57 5.78 12.23 -19.61
N ALA A 58 4.45 12.38 -19.67
CA ALA A 58 3.67 11.89 -20.80
C ALA A 58 4.11 12.54 -22.13
N SER A 59 4.32 13.85 -22.12
CA SER A 59 4.77 14.61 -23.29
C SER A 59 6.18 14.21 -23.73
N ALA A 60 7.11 14.03 -22.78
CA ALA A 60 8.47 13.56 -23.08
C ALA A 60 8.49 12.12 -23.60
N SER A 61 7.53 11.29 -23.20
CA SER A 61 7.42 9.91 -23.65
C SER A 61 6.85 9.72 -25.05
N CYS A 62 6.26 10.77 -25.64
CA CYS A 62 5.57 10.71 -26.93
C CYS A 62 6.13 11.75 -27.91
N LEU A 63 7.38 11.57 -28.32
CA LEU A 63 8.08 12.46 -29.26
C LEU A 63 8.07 11.93 -30.71
N GLY A 64 7.70 10.67 -30.92
CA GLY A 64 7.62 10.02 -32.21
C GLY A 64 6.27 10.23 -32.92
N SER A 65 6.28 10.11 -34.25
CA SER A 65 5.08 10.32 -35.08
C SER A 65 3.98 9.26 -34.91
N LEU A 66 4.27 8.15 -34.22
CA LEU A 66 3.32 7.06 -33.94
C LEU A 66 2.91 7.00 -32.46
N ASP A 67 3.40 7.93 -31.66
CA ASP A 67 3.12 7.96 -30.24
C ASP A 67 1.77 8.64 -29.96
N PHE A 68 1.10 8.23 -28.88
CA PHE A 68 -0.21 8.74 -28.55
C PHE A 68 -0.36 8.92 -27.04
N VAL A 69 -0.62 10.16 -26.63
CA VAL A 69 -0.97 10.49 -25.25
C VAL A 69 -2.48 10.41 -25.10
N TYR A 70 -2.96 9.38 -24.39
CA TYR A 70 -4.35 9.31 -23.98
C TYR A 70 -4.53 10.00 -22.63
N LYS A 71 -5.21 11.15 -22.64
CA LYS A 71 -5.58 11.83 -21.41
C LYS A 71 -6.81 11.15 -20.79
N MET A 72 -6.64 10.59 -19.59
CA MET A 72 -7.75 10.01 -18.82
C MET A 72 -8.72 11.10 -18.38
N GLU A 73 -9.96 11.02 -18.87
CA GLU A 73 -11.04 11.92 -18.47
C GLU A 73 -11.86 11.33 -17.30
N PRO A 74 -12.51 12.17 -16.48
CA PRO A 74 -13.46 11.70 -15.48
C PRO A 74 -14.61 10.92 -16.10
N LEU A 75 -15.24 10.05 -15.31
CA LEU A 75 -16.44 9.34 -15.74
C LEU A 75 -17.57 10.33 -16.03
N SER A 76 -18.38 10.02 -17.04
CA SER A 76 -19.63 10.74 -17.29
C SER A 76 -20.59 10.61 -16.10
N ASP A 77 -21.57 11.50 -15.99
CA ASP A 77 -22.60 11.42 -14.94
C ASP A 77 -23.32 10.07 -14.93
N LYS A 78 -23.55 9.50 -16.11
CA LYS A 78 -24.19 8.19 -16.27
C LYS A 78 -23.30 7.06 -15.75
N GLU A 79 -22.04 7.03 -16.16
CA GLU A 79 -21.08 6.01 -15.70
C GLU A 79 -20.81 6.13 -14.20
N SER A 80 -20.71 7.37 -13.70
CA SER A 80 -20.56 7.69 -12.29
C SER A 80 -21.73 7.18 -11.46
N TRP A 81 -22.96 7.42 -11.93
CA TRP A 81 -24.18 6.91 -11.31
C TRP A 81 -24.21 5.38 -11.30
N THR A 82 -23.89 4.73 -12.42
CA THR A 82 -23.84 3.27 -12.51
C THR A 82 -22.79 2.68 -11.57
N LEU A 83 -21.58 3.24 -11.54
CA LEU A 83 -20.51 2.81 -10.63
C LEU A 83 -20.92 2.98 -9.17
N PHE A 84 -21.52 4.11 -8.83
CA PHE A 84 -22.01 4.41 -7.50
C PHE A 84 -23.08 3.44 -7.03
N CYS A 85 -24.11 3.21 -7.83
CA CYS A 85 -25.21 2.31 -7.49
C CYS A 85 -24.70 0.87 -7.33
N ASN A 86 -23.86 0.40 -8.25
CA ASN A 86 -23.27 -0.92 -8.17
C ASN A 86 -22.42 -1.09 -6.92
N ARG A 87 -21.66 -0.05 -6.53
CA ARG A 87 -20.85 -0.11 -5.31
C ARG A 87 -21.70 -0.07 -4.05
N THR A 88 -22.72 0.80 -4.01
CA THR A 88 -23.45 1.14 -2.78
C THR A 88 -24.60 0.19 -2.51
N PHE A 89 -25.35 -0.19 -3.54
CA PHE A 89 -26.57 -1.00 -3.44
C PHE A 89 -26.40 -2.41 -4.00
N GLN A 90 -25.24 -2.73 -4.58
CA GLN A 90 -25.01 -4.00 -5.31
C GLN A 90 -26.05 -4.25 -6.41
N SER A 91 -26.66 -3.18 -6.91
CA SER A 91 -27.66 -3.18 -7.97
C SER A 91 -27.60 -1.86 -8.72
N ASN A 92 -28.25 -1.78 -9.88
CA ASN A 92 -28.33 -0.53 -10.64
C ASN A 92 -29.36 0.46 -10.08
N ASN A 93 -30.13 0.09 -9.05
CA ASN A 93 -31.26 0.87 -8.57
C ASN A 93 -30.94 1.53 -7.23
N CYS A 94 -31.08 2.86 -7.18
CA CYS A 94 -31.01 3.64 -5.95
C CYS A 94 -32.42 3.76 -5.35
N PRO A 95 -32.61 3.60 -4.02
CA PRO A 95 -33.87 3.87 -3.36
C PRO A 95 -34.35 5.32 -3.63
N PRO A 96 -35.64 5.54 -3.97
CA PRO A 96 -36.14 6.87 -4.36
C PRO A 96 -35.92 7.96 -3.30
N ASN A 97 -35.97 7.61 -2.01
CA ASN A 97 -35.74 8.52 -0.90
C ASN A 97 -34.26 8.98 -0.76
N LEU A 98 -33.34 8.28 -1.42
CA LEU A 98 -31.90 8.57 -1.39
C LEU A 98 -31.38 9.19 -2.69
N GLU A 99 -32.19 9.19 -3.76
CA GLU A 99 -31.72 9.57 -5.09
C GLU A 99 -31.19 11.01 -5.14
N GLU A 100 -31.88 11.95 -4.49
CA GLU A 100 -31.47 13.35 -4.48
C GLU A 100 -30.15 13.57 -3.73
N VAL A 101 -30.01 12.99 -2.53
CA VAL A 101 -28.78 13.10 -1.73
C VAL A 101 -27.62 12.36 -2.41
N ALA A 102 -27.87 11.21 -3.03
CA ALA A 102 -26.88 10.47 -3.80
C ALA A 102 -26.34 11.29 -4.99
N LYS A 103 -27.21 11.99 -5.74
CA LYS A 103 -26.79 12.88 -6.83
C LYS A 103 -25.92 14.03 -6.33
N LYS A 104 -26.27 14.63 -5.18
CA LYS A 104 -25.46 15.70 -4.56
C LYS A 104 -24.07 15.19 -4.14
N ILE A 105 -24.01 14.00 -3.55
CA ILE A 105 -22.73 13.34 -3.18
C ILE A 105 -21.90 13.04 -4.43
N LEU A 106 -22.51 12.52 -5.49
CA LEU A 106 -21.80 12.22 -6.74
C LEU A 106 -21.27 13.47 -7.42
N LYS A 107 -22.02 14.57 -7.39
CA LYS A 107 -21.55 15.87 -7.89
C LYS A 107 -20.28 16.31 -7.16
N LYS A 108 -20.13 16.02 -5.86
CA LYS A 108 -18.89 16.29 -5.11
C LYS A 108 -17.71 15.40 -5.53
N CYS A 109 -17.98 14.23 -6.09
CA CYS A 109 -16.96 13.29 -6.57
C CYS A 109 -16.44 13.61 -7.97
N GLU A 110 -17.13 14.46 -8.75
CA GLU A 110 -16.73 14.95 -10.09
C GLU A 110 -16.24 13.85 -11.05
N GLY A 111 -16.92 12.71 -11.06
CA GLY A 111 -16.59 11.60 -11.96
C GLY A 111 -15.29 10.85 -11.64
N LEU A 112 -14.66 11.08 -10.49
CA LEU A 112 -13.43 10.38 -10.09
C LEU A 112 -13.78 8.97 -9.56
N PRO A 113 -13.36 7.88 -10.24
CA PRO A 113 -13.76 6.52 -9.87
C PRO A 113 -13.39 6.16 -8.42
N LEU A 114 -12.19 6.54 -7.97
CA LEU A 114 -11.73 6.25 -6.61
C LEU A 114 -12.59 6.95 -5.55
N ALA A 115 -12.96 8.21 -5.78
CA ALA A 115 -13.83 8.95 -4.88
C ALA A 115 -15.23 8.31 -4.80
N ILE A 116 -15.79 7.95 -5.96
CA ILE A 116 -17.11 7.30 -6.07
C ILE A 116 -17.11 5.96 -5.32
N VAL A 117 -16.07 5.14 -5.53
CA VAL A 117 -15.98 3.81 -4.90
C VAL A 117 -15.73 3.91 -3.39
N ALA A 118 -14.93 4.88 -2.94
CA ALA A 118 -14.68 5.12 -1.52
C ALA A 118 -15.95 5.58 -0.80
N ILE A 119 -16.67 6.57 -1.35
CA ILE A 119 -17.89 7.06 -0.72
C ILE A 119 -19.03 6.04 -0.79
N GLY A 120 -19.16 5.32 -1.92
CA GLY A 120 -20.14 4.25 -2.06
C GLY A 120 -19.89 3.10 -1.07
N GLY A 121 -18.63 2.79 -0.77
CA GLY A 121 -18.28 1.80 0.24
C GLY A 121 -18.65 2.21 1.67
N VAL A 122 -18.60 3.51 1.99
CA VAL A 122 -19.08 4.05 3.28
C VAL A 122 -20.60 3.99 3.35
N LEU A 123 -21.27 4.42 2.28
CA LEU A 123 -22.72 4.49 2.22
C LEU A 123 -23.39 3.11 2.16
N ALA A 124 -22.69 2.09 1.64
CA ALA A 124 -23.16 0.70 1.64
C ALA A 124 -23.38 0.12 3.04
N LEU A 125 -22.81 0.76 4.07
CA LEU A 125 -22.96 0.36 5.48
C LEU A 125 -24.02 1.17 6.23
N LYS A 126 -24.63 2.16 5.57
CA LYS A 126 -25.67 3.01 6.16
C LYS A 126 -27.05 2.41 5.97
N ASP A 127 -27.96 2.79 6.86
CA ASP A 127 -29.35 2.38 6.76
C ASP A 127 -30.05 3.17 5.64
N ASN A 128 -30.55 2.47 4.63
CA ASN A 128 -31.17 3.09 3.46
C ASN A 128 -32.51 3.78 3.80
N GLU A 129 -33.12 3.48 4.94
CA GLU A 129 -34.34 4.16 5.41
C GLU A 129 -34.02 5.51 6.06
N LYS A 130 -32.76 5.75 6.44
CA LYS A 130 -32.33 6.96 7.17
C LYS A 130 -31.57 7.93 6.28
N THR A 131 -32.32 8.71 5.50
CA THR A 131 -31.75 9.76 4.64
C THR A 131 -30.82 10.73 5.39
N HIS A 132 -31.06 10.98 6.68
CA HIS A 132 -30.20 11.83 7.52
C HIS A 132 -28.74 11.34 7.60
N GLU A 133 -28.48 10.03 7.63
CA GLU A 133 -27.11 9.50 7.67
C GLU A 133 -26.33 9.87 6.40
N TRP A 134 -27.02 9.94 5.26
CA TRP A 134 -26.45 10.35 3.98
C TRP A 134 -26.20 11.86 3.92
N GLU A 135 -27.11 12.65 4.47
CA GLU A 135 -26.97 14.11 4.57
C GLU A 135 -25.78 14.51 5.45
N MET A 136 -25.52 13.78 6.55
CA MET A 136 -24.33 14.01 7.37
C MET A 136 -23.04 13.80 6.59
N ILE A 137 -22.97 12.75 5.78
CA ILE A 137 -21.82 12.49 4.90
C ILE A 137 -21.67 13.61 3.88
N LEU A 138 -22.77 14.04 3.23
CA LEU A 138 -22.77 15.16 2.29
C LEU A 138 -22.26 16.46 2.95
N HIS A 139 -22.71 16.76 4.17
CA HIS A 139 -22.25 17.92 4.93
C HIS A 139 -20.74 17.86 5.23
N GLY A 140 -20.21 16.67 5.46
CA GLY A 140 -18.77 16.44 5.66
C GLY A 140 -17.87 16.85 4.49
N PHE A 141 -18.40 16.95 3.26
CA PHE A 141 -17.63 17.44 2.11
C PHE A 141 -17.29 18.94 2.18
N GLY A 142 -17.99 19.70 3.01
CA GLY A 142 -17.86 21.16 3.10
C GLY A 142 -18.55 21.93 1.97
N GLY A 143 -18.45 23.26 2.02
CA GLY A 143 -19.07 24.19 1.07
C GLY A 143 -18.53 24.09 -0.37
N GLU A 144 -19.24 24.71 -1.33
CA GLU A 144 -18.85 24.75 -2.75
C GLU A 144 -17.65 25.66 -3.05
N ALA A 145 -17.20 26.47 -2.09
CA ALA A 145 -16.16 27.48 -2.26
C ALA A 145 -14.72 26.94 -2.28
N ASP A 146 -14.54 25.63 -2.26
CA ASP A 146 -13.22 25.03 -2.19
C ASP A 146 -12.67 24.77 -3.59
N GLY A 147 -11.88 25.71 -4.11
CA GLY A 147 -11.14 25.59 -5.37
C GLY A 147 -10.01 24.55 -5.35
N SER A 148 -10.17 23.47 -4.59
CA SER A 148 -9.16 22.44 -4.40
C SER A 148 -9.08 21.50 -5.60
N GLY A 149 -7.87 21.04 -5.90
CA GLY A 149 -7.59 20.22 -7.08
C GLY A 149 -8.25 18.83 -6.98
N LYS A 150 -8.28 18.08 -8.10
CA LYS A 150 -8.83 16.71 -8.13
C LYS A 150 -8.23 15.79 -7.05
N LEU A 151 -6.95 15.97 -6.73
CA LEU A 151 -6.24 15.19 -5.71
C LEU A 151 -6.74 15.49 -4.29
N ASP A 152 -6.96 16.76 -3.96
CA ASP A 152 -7.43 17.18 -2.64
C ASP A 152 -8.84 16.65 -2.36
N ARG A 153 -9.67 16.56 -3.40
CA ARG A 153 -11.01 15.97 -3.33
C ARG A 153 -10.97 14.48 -3.03
N ILE A 154 -10.10 13.72 -3.71
CA ILE A 154 -9.88 12.31 -3.38
C ILE A 154 -9.42 12.17 -1.94
N LYS A 155 -8.46 12.99 -1.51
CA LYS A 155 -7.96 12.96 -0.12
C LYS A 155 -9.08 13.26 0.87
N ARG A 156 -9.94 14.24 0.59
CA ARG A 156 -11.10 14.56 1.43
C ARG A 156 -12.08 13.41 1.54
N VAL A 157 -12.42 12.75 0.43
CA VAL A 157 -13.35 11.60 0.44
C VAL A 157 -12.76 10.46 1.27
N LEU A 158 -11.50 10.10 1.04
CA LEU A 158 -10.83 9.05 1.80
C LEU A 158 -10.71 9.41 3.29
N LEU A 159 -10.50 10.69 3.61
CA LEU A 159 -10.49 11.17 4.99
C LEU A 159 -11.87 11.06 5.65
N LEU A 160 -12.96 11.36 4.93
CA LEU A 160 -14.32 11.14 5.41
C LEU A 160 -14.56 9.65 5.67
N SER A 161 -14.15 8.77 4.75
CA SER A 161 -14.22 7.33 4.94
C SER A 161 -13.44 6.85 6.16
N TYR A 162 -12.27 7.45 6.44
CA TYR A 162 -11.48 7.16 7.65
C TYR A 162 -12.17 7.66 8.93
N ASN A 163 -12.72 8.88 8.90
CA ASN A 163 -13.35 9.47 10.08
C ASN A 163 -14.60 8.71 10.51
N ASP A 164 -15.38 8.21 9.55
CA ASP A 164 -16.57 7.37 9.75
C ASP A 164 -16.26 5.96 10.29
N LEU A 165 -14.99 5.53 10.32
CA LEU A 165 -14.65 4.22 10.83
C LEU A 165 -15.02 4.07 12.32
N PRO A 166 -15.56 2.90 12.71
CA PRO A 166 -15.63 2.50 14.11
C PRO A 166 -14.24 2.51 14.77
N HIS A 167 -14.21 2.83 16.06
CA HIS A 167 -12.95 2.94 16.81
C HIS A 167 -12.07 1.67 16.71
N TYR A 168 -12.69 0.48 16.79
CA TYR A 168 -11.98 -0.80 16.72
C TYR A 168 -11.23 -1.03 15.39
N LEU A 169 -11.68 -0.42 14.27
CA LEU A 169 -10.99 -0.54 12.98
C LEU A 169 -9.87 0.47 12.78
N LYS A 170 -9.87 1.59 13.51
CA LYS A 170 -8.92 2.68 13.27
C LYS A 170 -7.48 2.24 13.53
N SER A 171 -7.23 1.49 14.61
CA SER A 171 -5.90 0.96 14.93
C SER A 171 -5.41 -0.02 13.87
N CYS A 172 -6.27 -0.95 13.44
CA CYS A 172 -5.96 -1.92 12.38
C CYS A 172 -5.54 -1.21 11.08
N LEU A 173 -6.33 -0.22 10.65
CA LEU A 173 -6.06 0.53 9.43
C LEU A 173 -4.83 1.43 9.55
N LEU A 174 -4.69 2.19 10.65
CA LEU A 174 -3.51 3.04 10.89
C LEU A 174 -2.21 2.24 10.89
N TYR A 175 -2.23 1.02 11.44
CA TYR A 175 -1.05 0.17 11.46
C TYR A 175 -0.57 -0.22 10.05
N LEU A 176 -1.45 -0.25 9.05
CA LEU A 176 -1.05 -0.51 7.67
C LEU A 176 -0.15 0.58 7.07
N SER A 177 -0.08 1.77 7.67
CA SER A 177 0.85 2.83 7.25
C SER A 177 2.33 2.43 7.35
N ILE A 178 2.67 1.36 8.09
CA ILE A 178 4.04 0.83 8.16
C ILE A 178 4.54 0.31 6.81
N TYR A 179 3.64 -0.09 5.92
CA TYR A 179 4.02 -0.72 4.66
C TYR A 179 4.47 0.35 3.64
N PRO A 180 5.46 0.03 2.79
CA PRO A 180 5.82 0.86 1.65
C PRO A 180 4.65 1.07 0.68
N GLU A 181 4.81 2.04 -0.22
CA GLU A 181 3.88 2.26 -1.33
C GLU A 181 3.82 1.02 -2.24
N ASP A 182 2.62 0.72 -2.74
CA ASP A 182 2.28 -0.48 -3.54
C ASP A 182 2.70 -1.84 -2.96
N TYR A 183 3.08 -1.90 -1.69
CA TYR A 183 3.56 -3.14 -1.09
C TYR A 183 2.42 -4.17 -0.97
N PRO A 184 2.57 -5.37 -1.55
CA PRO A 184 1.59 -6.43 -1.38
C PRO A 184 1.64 -7.00 0.03
N ILE A 185 0.59 -6.78 0.80
CA ILE A 185 0.46 -7.20 2.19
C ILE A 185 -0.11 -8.62 2.23
N ASP A 186 0.63 -9.55 2.84
CA ASP A 186 0.12 -10.88 3.13
C ASP A 186 -0.98 -10.82 4.20
N VAL A 187 -2.16 -11.33 3.86
CA VAL A 187 -3.35 -11.23 4.72
C VAL A 187 -3.16 -12.02 6.01
N VAL A 188 -2.61 -13.23 5.95
CA VAL A 188 -2.43 -14.05 7.16
C VAL A 188 -1.47 -13.36 8.13
N SER A 189 -0.35 -12.84 7.62
CA SER A 189 0.66 -12.12 8.39
C SER A 189 0.10 -10.89 9.09
N ILE A 190 -0.73 -10.09 8.41
CA ILE A 190 -1.27 -8.87 9.00
C ILE A 190 -2.34 -9.16 10.05
N LEU A 191 -3.17 -10.19 9.85
CA LEU A 191 -4.16 -10.61 10.86
C LEU A 191 -3.46 -11.06 12.15
N LEU A 192 -2.40 -11.85 12.05
CA LEU A 192 -1.61 -12.27 13.21
C LEU A 192 -0.99 -11.07 13.94
N LYS A 193 -0.51 -10.06 13.21
CA LYS A 193 0.01 -8.82 13.82
C LYS A 193 -1.08 -8.03 14.53
N TRP A 194 -2.28 -7.90 13.95
CA TRP A 194 -3.39 -7.22 14.61
C TRP A 194 -3.81 -7.91 15.91
N ILE A 195 -3.80 -9.24 15.93
CA ILE A 195 -4.07 -10.02 17.14
C ILE A 195 -2.96 -9.81 18.17
N ALA A 196 -1.69 -9.94 17.77
CA ALA A 196 -0.54 -9.80 18.67
C ALA A 196 -0.39 -8.37 19.25
N LEU A 197 -0.89 -7.35 18.55
CA LEU A 197 -0.91 -5.96 19.01
C LEU A 197 -2.20 -5.60 19.76
N GLU A 198 -3.06 -6.58 20.03
CA GLU A 198 -4.33 -6.44 20.76
C GLU A 198 -5.28 -5.42 20.11
N PHE A 199 -5.25 -5.31 18.79
CA PHE A 199 -6.24 -4.49 18.06
C PHE A 199 -7.58 -5.19 17.86
N VAL A 200 -7.60 -6.49 18.14
CA VAL A 200 -8.77 -7.36 17.94
C VAL A 200 -9.38 -7.65 19.29
N GLU A 201 -10.62 -7.21 19.50
CA GLU A 201 -11.37 -7.47 20.73
C GLU A 201 -11.76 -8.95 20.80
N GLU A 202 -11.42 -9.63 21.91
CA GLU A 202 -11.88 -11.00 22.15
C GLU A 202 -13.39 -11.03 22.40
N ARG A 203 -14.06 -12.04 21.84
CA ARG A 203 -15.50 -12.27 22.05
C ARG A 203 -15.71 -13.73 22.39
N GLU A 204 -16.60 -13.98 23.36
CA GLU A 204 -16.95 -15.35 23.72
C GLU A 204 -17.44 -16.12 22.48
N ARG A 205 -16.89 -17.32 22.28
CA ARG A 205 -17.26 -18.29 21.22
C ARG A 205 -16.82 -17.96 19.79
N ILE A 206 -16.04 -16.91 19.56
CA ILE A 206 -15.48 -16.59 18.23
C ILE A 206 -13.96 -16.53 18.33
N THR A 207 -13.23 -17.11 17.36
CA THR A 207 -11.77 -17.05 17.37
C THR A 207 -11.27 -15.64 17.01
N SER A 208 -10.18 -15.17 17.62
CA SER A 208 -9.60 -13.86 17.31
C SER A 208 -9.21 -13.72 15.83
N THR A 209 -8.85 -14.83 15.19
CA THR A 209 -8.59 -14.88 13.73
C THR A 209 -9.84 -14.59 12.91
N ASP A 210 -11.00 -15.14 13.29
CA ASP A 210 -12.27 -14.88 12.59
C ASP A 210 -12.71 -13.42 12.79
N ILE A 211 -12.52 -12.87 13.99
CA ILE A 211 -12.81 -11.45 14.27
C ILE A 211 -11.88 -10.57 13.43
N ALA A 212 -10.58 -10.82 13.42
CA ALA A 212 -9.61 -10.08 12.61
C ALA A 212 -9.96 -10.15 11.11
N MET A 213 -10.36 -11.32 10.62
CA MET A 213 -10.81 -11.50 9.23
C MET A 213 -12.10 -10.71 8.95
N SER A 214 -13.02 -10.63 9.92
CA SER A 214 -14.23 -9.79 9.78
C SER A 214 -13.87 -8.31 9.66
N TYR A 215 -12.90 -7.83 10.45
CA TYR A 215 -12.40 -6.45 10.36
C TYR A 215 -11.76 -6.18 9.00
N MET A 216 -10.98 -7.12 8.48
CA MET A 216 -10.39 -7.05 7.15
C MET A 216 -11.45 -6.94 6.07
N LYS A 217 -12.49 -7.78 6.12
CA LYS A 217 -13.61 -7.74 5.17
C LYS A 217 -14.36 -6.42 5.25
N GLU A 218 -14.59 -5.88 6.44
CA GLU A 218 -15.24 -4.57 6.59
C GLU A 218 -14.42 -3.45 5.94
N LEU A 219 -13.11 -3.43 6.15
CA LEU A 219 -12.21 -2.43 5.52
C LEU A 219 -12.18 -2.55 3.98
N ILE A 220 -12.25 -3.76 3.44
CA ILE A 220 -12.38 -4.02 2.00
C ILE A 220 -13.76 -3.54 1.48
N ASN A 221 -14.83 -3.81 2.23
CA ASN A 221 -16.19 -3.37 1.88
C ASN A 221 -16.32 -1.84 1.91
N ARG A 222 -15.56 -1.16 2.76
CA ARG A 222 -15.42 0.31 2.78
C ARG A 222 -14.51 0.85 1.67
N SER A 223 -13.94 0.00 0.82
CA SER A 223 -12.97 0.35 -0.23
C SER A 223 -11.66 0.96 0.30
N LEU A 224 -11.36 0.81 1.59
CA LEU A 224 -10.12 1.33 2.19
C LEU A 224 -8.96 0.36 1.98
N ILE A 225 -9.24 -0.89 1.64
CA ILE A 225 -8.21 -1.89 1.37
C ILE A 225 -8.55 -2.57 0.05
N GLN A 226 -7.54 -2.64 -0.82
CA GLN A 226 -7.64 -3.28 -2.13
C GLN A 226 -7.25 -4.74 -2.03
N VAL A 227 -8.03 -5.61 -2.66
CA VAL A 227 -7.64 -7.01 -2.86
C VAL A 227 -6.64 -7.05 -4.02
N LYS A 228 -5.43 -7.57 -3.77
CA LYS A 228 -4.38 -7.70 -4.79
C LYS A 228 -4.32 -9.11 -5.37
N SER A 229 -4.62 -10.14 -4.57
CA SER A 229 -4.79 -11.51 -5.07
C SER A 229 -5.63 -12.38 -4.15
N THR A 230 -6.22 -13.41 -4.75
CA THR A 230 -6.93 -14.50 -4.07
C THR A 230 -6.23 -15.84 -4.35
N LEU A 231 -6.40 -16.79 -3.44
CA LEU A 231 -6.01 -18.18 -3.65
C LEU A 231 -7.00 -18.86 -4.60
N ASN A 232 -6.62 -20.06 -5.07
CA ASN A 232 -7.46 -20.87 -5.96
C ASN A 232 -8.80 -21.28 -5.33
N ASP A 233 -8.88 -21.32 -4.00
CA ASP A 233 -10.09 -21.60 -3.23
C ASP A 233 -10.95 -20.35 -2.95
N GLY A 234 -10.59 -19.21 -3.54
CA GLY A 234 -11.29 -17.94 -3.40
C GLY A 234 -10.94 -17.15 -2.13
N ARG A 235 -10.06 -17.66 -1.26
CA ARG A 235 -9.65 -16.95 -0.05
C ARG A 235 -8.75 -15.76 -0.37
N LEU A 236 -8.84 -14.71 0.45
CA LEU A 236 -7.96 -13.54 0.36
C LEU A 236 -6.52 -13.95 0.65
N ASN A 237 -5.61 -13.63 -0.28
CA ASN A 237 -4.18 -13.93 -0.16
C ASN A 237 -3.39 -12.66 0.15
N LYS A 238 -3.46 -11.68 -0.76
CA LYS A 238 -2.75 -10.41 -0.63
C LYS A 238 -3.69 -9.23 -0.77
N CYS A 239 -3.44 -8.21 0.04
CA CYS A 239 -4.13 -6.93 -0.03
C CYS A 239 -3.12 -5.78 -0.17
N GLY A 240 -3.62 -4.55 -0.32
CA GLY A 240 -2.80 -3.36 -0.41
C GLY A 240 -3.59 -2.10 -0.10
N LEU A 241 -2.88 -1.01 0.16
CA LEU A 241 -3.46 0.32 0.27
C LEU A 241 -3.31 1.05 -1.06
N HIS A 242 -4.25 1.96 -1.34
CA HIS A 242 -4.04 2.97 -2.38
C HIS A 242 -3.15 4.08 -1.83
N ASP A 243 -2.27 4.65 -2.66
CA ASP A 243 -1.29 5.68 -2.28
C ASP A 243 -1.90 6.87 -1.54
N PHE A 244 -3.00 7.45 -2.05
CA PHE A 244 -3.69 8.56 -1.38
C PHE A 244 -4.16 8.19 0.03
N LEU A 245 -4.67 6.97 0.22
CA LEU A 245 -5.09 6.53 1.54
C LEU A 245 -3.87 6.31 2.43
N ARG A 246 -2.80 5.70 1.90
CA ARG A 246 -1.55 5.53 2.64
C ARG A 246 -1.00 6.88 3.11
N GLU A 247 -1.01 7.90 2.27
CA GLU A 247 -0.58 9.26 2.62
C GLU A 247 -1.41 9.83 3.79
N ILE A 248 -2.73 9.67 3.74
CA ILE A 248 -3.63 10.07 4.83
C ILE A 248 -3.31 9.31 6.11
N LEU A 249 -3.12 7.99 6.04
CA LEU A 249 -2.83 7.16 7.21
C LEU A 249 -1.47 7.49 7.82
N VAL A 250 -0.46 7.82 7.01
CA VAL A 250 0.85 8.30 7.49
C VAL A 250 0.68 9.65 8.19
N SER A 251 -0.09 10.59 7.64
CA SER A 251 -0.37 11.87 8.29
C SER A 251 -1.08 11.68 9.63
N LYS A 252 -2.16 10.89 9.64
CA LYS A 252 -2.94 10.60 10.85
C LYS A 252 -2.14 9.85 11.91
N SER A 253 -1.25 8.96 11.48
CA SER A 253 -0.36 8.23 12.40
C SER A 253 0.62 9.17 13.09
N LYS A 254 1.13 10.19 12.40
CA LYS A 254 2.00 11.23 12.98
C LYS A 254 1.24 12.12 13.96
N GLU A 255 0.03 12.55 13.62
CA GLU A 255 -0.83 13.35 14.51
C GLU A 255 -1.15 12.65 15.84
N GLN A 256 -1.14 11.31 15.87
CA GLN A 256 -1.54 10.48 17.01
C GLN A 256 -0.37 9.79 17.74
N ASP A 257 0.87 10.07 17.35
CA ASP A 257 2.08 9.35 17.77
C ASP A 257 1.93 7.81 17.65
N PHE A 258 1.17 7.34 16.65
CA PHE A 258 0.80 5.94 16.50
C PHE A 258 1.89 5.17 15.74
N THR A 259 2.13 5.56 14.49
CA THR A 259 3.16 4.94 13.63
C THR A 259 4.12 6.00 13.13
N THR A 260 5.42 5.68 13.15
CA THR A 260 6.45 6.46 12.45
C THR A 260 7.13 5.60 11.39
N VAL A 261 7.27 6.15 10.18
CA VAL A 261 8.02 5.53 9.09
C VAL A 261 9.34 6.30 8.92
N ALA A 262 10.45 5.63 9.22
CA ALA A 262 11.80 6.13 9.03
C ALA A 262 12.37 5.62 7.69
N THR A 263 12.99 6.50 6.93
CA THR A 263 13.65 6.19 5.64
C THR A 263 15.16 6.46 5.74
N ARG A 264 15.91 6.22 4.65
CA ARG A 264 17.37 6.42 4.58
C ARG A 264 17.86 7.82 5.02
N TYR A 265 17.02 8.84 4.95
CA TYR A 265 17.36 10.22 5.31
C TYR A 265 16.86 10.64 6.70
N TYR A 266 16.44 9.68 7.53
CA TYR A 266 15.90 10.02 8.84
C TYR A 266 17.02 10.46 9.79
N THR A 267 17.09 11.76 10.07
CA THR A 267 18.18 12.37 10.85
C THR A 267 17.91 12.41 12.35
N ARG A 268 16.66 12.21 12.80
CA ARG A 268 16.30 12.25 14.23
C ARG A 268 15.14 11.30 14.53
N TRP A 269 15.36 10.34 15.43
CA TRP A 269 14.33 9.42 15.89
C TRP A 269 13.22 10.15 16.69
N PRO A 270 11.96 9.71 16.61
CA PRO A 270 10.88 10.29 17.40
C PRO A 270 11.07 9.97 18.89
N GLU A 271 10.77 10.92 19.77
CA GLU A 271 10.89 10.69 21.22
C GLU A 271 9.79 9.75 21.75
N LYS A 272 8.65 9.69 21.06
CA LYS A 272 7.49 8.86 21.39
C LYS A 272 6.93 8.22 20.13
N VAL A 273 6.84 6.90 20.11
CA VAL A 273 6.30 6.14 18.97
C VAL A 273 5.79 4.79 19.45
N ARG A 274 4.61 4.36 18.99
CA ARG A 274 4.09 3.03 19.31
C ARG A 274 4.54 1.98 18.29
N HIS A 275 4.54 2.32 17.01
CA HIS A 275 4.91 1.40 15.94
C HIS A 275 5.94 2.07 15.01
N LEU A 276 7.12 1.47 14.90
CA LEU A 276 8.20 1.99 14.07
C LEU A 276 8.38 1.12 12.82
N ALA A 277 8.35 1.74 11.65
CA ALA A 277 8.71 1.11 10.39
C ALA A 277 10.01 1.72 9.85
N ILE A 278 10.93 0.89 9.39
CA ILE A 278 12.20 1.33 8.80
C ILE A 278 12.25 0.83 7.36
N HIS A 279 12.41 1.74 6.39
CA HIS A 279 12.45 1.41 4.96
C HIS A 279 13.85 1.66 4.37
N ASN A 280 14.38 0.67 3.65
CA ASN A 280 15.59 0.76 2.83
C ASN A 280 16.82 1.31 3.59
N PHE A 281 17.05 0.78 4.80
CA PHE A 281 18.16 1.17 5.65
C PHE A 281 19.44 0.41 5.25
N THR A 282 20.54 1.14 5.06
CA THR A 282 21.84 0.58 4.63
C THR A 282 22.95 0.79 5.64
N ASP A 283 22.75 1.68 6.62
CA ASP A 283 23.69 1.93 7.70
C ASP A 283 23.31 1.16 8.96
N ASN A 284 24.21 1.07 9.92
CA ASN A 284 23.89 0.49 11.23
C ASN A 284 22.98 1.49 11.96
N PRO A 285 21.76 1.12 12.41
CA PRO A 285 20.90 2.05 13.12
C PRO A 285 21.64 2.53 14.36
N GLN A 286 21.89 3.84 14.46
CA GLN A 286 22.36 4.45 15.69
C GLN A 286 21.42 4.03 16.83
N GLU A 287 22.00 3.80 18.01
CA GLU A 287 21.34 3.22 19.18
C GLU A 287 19.92 3.79 19.39
N PHE A 288 18.93 2.89 19.51
CA PHE A 288 17.51 3.20 19.75
C PHE A 288 17.23 3.79 21.15
N SER A 289 18.17 4.53 21.73
CA SER A 289 18.33 4.72 23.17
C SER A 289 17.30 5.65 23.84
N SER A 290 16.21 6.04 23.17
CA SER A 290 15.18 6.91 23.76
C SER A 290 13.75 6.78 23.21
N LEU A 291 13.36 5.69 22.53
CA LEU A 291 12.00 5.54 22.00
C LEU A 291 11.00 5.19 23.11
N LYS A 292 10.16 6.14 23.54
CA LYS A 292 9.11 5.87 24.54
C LYS A 292 7.87 5.24 23.90
N CYS A 293 7.24 4.31 24.63
CA CYS A 293 5.96 3.65 24.27
C CYS A 293 6.01 2.70 23.06
N LEU A 294 7.21 2.24 22.67
CA LEU A 294 7.40 1.37 21.51
C LEU A 294 6.81 -0.03 21.76
N ARG A 295 5.94 -0.47 20.85
CA ARG A 295 5.27 -1.79 20.86
C ARG A 295 5.69 -2.69 19.71
N SER A 296 6.09 -2.12 18.56
CA SER A 296 6.55 -2.92 17.42
C SER A 296 7.57 -2.20 16.56
N VAL A 297 8.55 -2.96 16.04
CA VAL A 297 9.47 -2.51 14.99
C VAL A 297 9.39 -3.43 13.78
N VAL A 298 9.29 -2.86 12.58
CA VAL A 298 9.29 -3.60 11.31
C VAL A 298 10.30 -2.97 10.35
N ILE A 299 11.15 -3.81 9.76
CA ILE A 299 12.18 -3.37 8.81
C ILE A 299 11.86 -3.92 7.43
N PHE A 300 11.84 -3.04 6.42
CA PHE A 300 11.61 -3.36 5.01
C PHE A 300 12.87 -3.06 4.19
N GLY A 301 13.20 -3.95 3.25
CA GLY A 301 14.31 -3.72 2.31
C GLY A 301 15.71 -3.82 2.93
N TYR A 302 15.86 -4.43 4.11
CA TYR A 302 17.18 -4.68 4.71
C TYR A 302 17.97 -5.68 3.87
N LYS A 303 19.00 -5.19 3.18
CA LYS A 303 20.04 -6.03 2.59
C LYS A 303 21.14 -6.17 3.64
N ASP A 304 21.21 -7.33 4.29
CA ASP A 304 22.28 -7.60 5.25
C ASP A 304 23.65 -7.37 4.57
N PRO A 305 24.54 -6.53 5.13
CA PRO A 305 25.88 -6.30 4.61
C PRO A 305 26.66 -7.60 4.38
N LEU A 306 26.40 -8.65 5.18
CA LEU A 306 27.04 -9.96 5.04
C LEU A 306 26.57 -10.74 3.80
N THR A 307 25.41 -10.41 3.23
CA THR A 307 24.94 -11.01 1.98
C THR A 307 25.69 -10.48 0.77
N MET A 308 26.14 -9.21 0.79
CA MET A 308 26.99 -8.67 -0.29
C MET A 308 28.34 -9.38 -0.35
N VAL A 309 28.97 -9.64 0.80
CA VAL A 309 30.28 -10.32 0.87
C VAL A 309 30.18 -11.77 0.40
N ARG A 310 29.06 -12.46 0.67
CA ARG A 310 28.84 -13.84 0.20
C ARG A 310 28.55 -13.96 -1.31
N SER A 311 27.95 -12.94 -1.93
CA SER A 311 27.76 -12.91 -3.39
C SER A 311 29.02 -12.53 -4.18
N LEU A 312 30.06 -12.01 -3.51
CA LEU A 312 31.36 -11.68 -4.12
C LEU A 312 32.44 -12.78 -3.91
N GLY A 313 32.12 -13.84 -3.18
CA GLY A 313 33.08 -14.89 -2.80
C GLY A 313 32.85 -16.29 -3.39
N ARG A 314 31.86 -16.48 -4.28
CA ARG A 314 31.72 -17.73 -5.04
C ARG A 314 32.37 -17.59 -6.41
N ASP A 315 33.70 -17.51 -6.41
CA ASP A 315 34.58 -17.90 -7.51
C ASP A 315 36.03 -17.78 -7.02
N ARG A 316 36.49 -18.81 -6.30
CA ARG A 316 37.87 -19.33 -6.31
C ARG A 316 38.05 -20.49 -5.32
N ASP A 317 38.37 -21.64 -5.91
CA ASP A 317 39.07 -22.88 -5.51
C ASP A 317 39.36 -23.30 -4.05
N ASP A 318 39.42 -24.63 -3.96
CA ASP A 318 39.73 -25.57 -2.88
C ASP A 318 41.03 -25.33 -2.08
N SER A 319 40.98 -25.77 -0.81
CA SER A 319 42.02 -26.49 -0.02
C SER A 319 42.43 -25.87 1.32
N ALA A 320 42.04 -26.59 2.38
CA ALA A 320 42.72 -26.87 3.66
C ALA A 320 43.23 -25.77 4.62
N GLU A 321 42.64 -25.82 5.83
CA GLU A 321 43.19 -25.62 7.19
C GLU A 321 43.95 -24.34 7.60
N SER A 322 43.31 -23.55 8.47
CA SER A 322 43.68 -23.46 9.91
C SER A 322 42.80 -22.43 10.64
N SER A 323 42.33 -22.78 11.85
CA SER A 323 41.71 -21.88 12.84
C SER A 323 42.80 -21.02 13.51
N PRO A 324 42.56 -19.82 14.09
CA PRO A 324 41.57 -19.52 15.16
C PRO A 324 40.90 -18.12 14.96
N SER A 325 39.94 -17.56 15.71
CA SER A 325 39.45 -17.67 17.08
C SER A 325 38.00 -17.13 17.10
N ARG A 326 37.10 -17.74 17.86
CA ARG A 326 35.70 -17.30 18.03
C ARG A 326 35.56 -16.10 18.99
N PRO A 327 34.69 -15.11 18.72
CA PRO A 327 34.00 -14.38 19.78
C PRO A 327 32.70 -15.10 20.17
N LEU A 328 32.34 -15.00 21.45
CA LEU A 328 31.28 -15.72 22.15
C LEU A 328 29.86 -15.44 21.61
N PRO A 329 28.92 -16.40 21.70
CA PRO A 329 27.54 -16.18 21.29
C PRO A 329 26.77 -15.38 22.35
N ILE A 330 26.10 -14.31 21.90
CA ILE A 330 25.05 -13.61 22.66
C ILE A 330 23.89 -14.59 22.82
N ARG A 331 23.57 -14.96 24.06
CA ARG A 331 22.43 -15.83 24.40
C ARG A 331 21.12 -15.06 24.23
N TYR A 332 20.27 -15.50 23.31
CA TYR A 332 18.85 -15.17 23.31
C TYR A 332 18.13 -16.21 24.18
N ARG A 333 17.32 -15.77 25.16
CA ARG A 333 16.43 -16.67 25.92
C ARG A 333 15.24 -17.04 25.04
N ASP A 334 15.13 -18.32 24.76
CA ASP A 334 13.93 -18.97 24.23
C ASP A 334 12.87 -19.02 25.34
N GLU A 335 11.75 -18.34 25.18
CA GLU A 335 10.52 -18.69 25.90
C GLU A 335 9.35 -18.82 24.91
N THR A 336 9.00 -20.10 24.66
CA THR A 336 7.72 -20.65 24.18
C THR A 336 7.13 -20.18 22.84
N ILE A 337 7.60 -20.81 21.76
CA ILE A 337 6.90 -20.92 20.46
C ILE A 337 6.02 -22.19 20.50
N PRO A 338 4.70 -22.13 20.20
CA PRO A 338 3.89 -23.33 19.97
C PRO A 338 4.45 -24.13 18.80
N LYS A 339 4.64 -25.44 19.02
CA LYS A 339 5.38 -26.39 18.17
C LYS A 339 4.73 -26.70 16.81
N TYR A 340 4.44 -25.72 15.97
CA TYR A 340 4.26 -25.94 14.53
C TYR A 340 4.60 -24.63 13.83
N LEU A 341 5.81 -24.50 13.26
CA LEU A 341 6.16 -23.56 12.19
C LEU A 341 7.66 -23.72 11.84
N THR A 342 7.93 -24.06 10.58
CA THR A 342 9.26 -24.19 10.00
C THR A 342 9.92 -22.83 9.77
N ARG A 343 11.24 -22.81 9.94
CA ARG A 343 12.12 -21.66 10.22
C ARG A 343 12.40 -20.71 9.03
N ARG A 344 11.51 -20.55 8.04
CA ARG A 344 11.88 -19.88 6.77
C ARG A 344 11.12 -18.63 6.31
N GLU A 345 10.08 -18.15 6.98
CA GLU A 345 9.33 -16.96 6.47
C GLU A 345 8.87 -15.97 7.56
N ILE A 346 9.69 -15.74 8.58
CA ILE A 346 9.43 -14.67 9.55
C ILE A 346 10.36 -13.50 9.24
N GLY A 347 9.81 -12.47 8.59
CA GLY A 347 10.33 -11.11 8.78
C GLY A 347 10.29 -10.84 10.28
N ARG A 348 11.46 -10.74 10.92
CA ARG A 348 11.61 -10.67 12.37
C ARG A 348 10.82 -9.49 12.92
N VAL A 349 9.65 -9.75 13.49
CA VAL A 349 8.96 -8.81 14.36
C VAL A 349 9.63 -8.97 15.72
N ILE A 350 10.34 -7.94 16.17
CA ILE A 350 10.75 -7.86 17.58
C ILE A 350 9.59 -7.18 18.29
N THR A 351 8.77 -7.97 18.98
CA THR A 351 7.86 -7.45 20.01
C THR A 351 8.71 -7.12 21.22
N VAL A 352 8.77 -5.84 21.59
CA VAL A 352 9.34 -5.42 22.88
C VAL A 352 8.20 -5.49 23.87
N THR A 353 8.22 -6.48 24.76
CA THR A 353 7.36 -6.52 25.94
C THR A 353 8.18 -5.99 27.11
N ASP A 354 7.63 -5.04 27.86
CA ASP A 354 8.25 -4.41 29.03
C ASP A 354 8.60 -5.41 30.15
#